data_AF-A0A2K3N5S2-F1
#
_entry.id   AF-A0A2K3N5S2-F1
#
_cell.length_a   1.000
_cell.length_b   1.000
_cell.length_c   1.000
_cell.angle_alpha   90.00
_cell.angle_beta   90.00
_cell.angle_gamma   90.00
#
_symmetry.space_group_name_H-M   'P 1'
#
loop_
_entity.id
_entity.type
_entity.pdbx_description
1 polymer ?
#
loop_
_entity_poly.entity_id
_entity_poly.type
_entity_poly.pdbx_seq_one_letter_code
_entity_poly.pdbx_strand_id
1 'polypeptide(L)'
;MTKTLSAAEVAAANQQRNSRSSIDSPAIDTTTTTRTSIHSSTTDATISSEQIIVVAAALRREQQRAFQAKCMKYGLDVSTLGVSSTHRIIQFLEKSEDRRITNPYMKIDKDYKDLGYVYLDELLGLLDNYCLYEIDSAKPKLLKNLIPKLHCHALGRDWIDSLESALATDNMAEIEKLTKELSVVEGNFLFYDKTSERMKNIATGLNTNLEESIKKEEAHATNVAEAQSLLVAAHVYAVENTKEDV
;
A
#
# COMPACT_ATOMS: atom_id res chain seq x y z
N MET A 1 -1.82 -38.95 46.34
CA MET A 1 -0.48 -39.57 46.33
C MET A 1 0.07 -39.47 44.91
N THR A 2 0.76 -38.38 44.62
CA THR A 2 1.36 -38.07 43.32
C THR A 2 2.80 -38.58 43.29
N LYS A 3 3.10 -39.55 42.42
CA LYS A 3 4.46 -40.01 42.15
C LYS A 3 5.16 -38.99 41.25
N THR A 4 6.14 -38.29 41.79
CA THR A 4 7.10 -37.47 41.04
C THR A 4 8.16 -38.39 40.44
N LEU A 5 8.20 -38.47 39.11
CA LEU A 5 9.27 -39.15 38.36
C LEU A 5 10.54 -38.29 38.41
N SER A 6 11.70 -38.95 38.55
CA SER A 6 12.98 -38.25 38.70
C SER A 6 13.55 -37.84 37.34
N ALA A 7 14.32 -36.75 37.31
CA ALA A 7 14.96 -36.21 36.12
C ALA A 7 15.93 -37.19 35.41
N ALA A 8 16.29 -38.32 36.03
CA ALA A 8 17.12 -39.35 35.44
C ALA A 8 16.33 -40.27 34.47
N GLU A 9 15.02 -40.44 34.64
CA GLU A 9 14.19 -41.29 33.77
C GLU A 9 13.80 -40.60 32.46
N VAL A 10 13.80 -39.26 32.42
CA VAL A 10 13.53 -38.47 31.21
C VAL A 10 14.73 -38.45 30.26
N ALA A 11 15.95 -38.62 30.78
CA ALA A 11 17.17 -38.62 29.97
C ALA A 11 17.39 -39.93 29.17
N ALA A 12 16.92 -41.07 29.67
CA ALA A 12 17.05 -42.36 28.99
C ALA A 12 16.10 -42.52 27.78
N ALA A 13 14.97 -41.80 27.75
CA ALA A 13 14.01 -41.86 26.64
C ALA A 13 14.46 -41.07 25.39
N ASN A 14 15.43 -40.15 25.52
CA ASN A 14 15.92 -39.32 24.41
C ASN A 14 17.12 -39.90 23.66
N GLN A 15 17.68 -41.04 24.08
CA GLN A 15 18.81 -41.68 23.41
C GLN A 15 18.43 -42.79 22.42
N GLN A 16 17.14 -43.15 22.31
CA GLN A 16 16.65 -44.19 21.38
C GLN A 16 15.95 -43.66 20.12
N ARG A 17 15.91 -42.34 19.89
CA ARG A 17 15.28 -41.75 18.69
C ARG A 17 16.24 -41.32 17.57
N ASN A 18 17.55 -41.44 17.75
CA ASN A 18 18.56 -40.97 16.78
C ASN A 18 19.25 -42.06 15.94
N SER A 19 18.67 -43.26 15.83
CA SER A 19 19.29 -44.35 15.06
C SER A 19 18.27 -45.03 14.14
N ARG A 20 17.84 -44.35 13.06
CA ARG A 20 17.32 -44.96 11.82
C ARG A 20 16.91 -43.89 10.79
N SER A 21 17.87 -43.49 9.95
CA SER A 21 17.61 -42.97 8.61
C SER A 21 18.93 -42.96 7.84
N SER A 22 19.41 -44.15 7.47
CA SER A 22 20.44 -44.26 6.45
C SER A 22 19.83 -43.88 5.10
N ILE A 23 20.51 -42.92 4.50
CA ILE A 23 20.37 -42.41 3.15
C ILE A 23 20.82 -43.52 2.18
N ASP A 24 19.92 -43.98 1.31
CA ASP A 24 20.29 -44.64 0.06
C ASP A 24 20.18 -43.61 -1.06
N SER A 25 21.33 -43.04 -1.42
CA SER A 25 21.54 -42.30 -2.66
C SER A 25 21.84 -43.30 -3.77
N PRO A 26 21.13 -43.30 -4.91
CA PRO A 26 21.58 -44.03 -6.07
C PRO A 26 22.75 -43.29 -6.74
N ALA A 27 23.74 -44.08 -7.11
CA ALA A 27 24.99 -43.70 -7.74
C ALA A 27 24.79 -42.96 -9.07
N ILE A 28 25.67 -41.98 -9.29
CA ILE A 28 25.89 -41.31 -10.56
C ILE A 28 26.76 -42.23 -11.40
N ASP A 29 26.18 -42.89 -12.40
CA ASP A 29 26.93 -43.51 -13.50
C ASP A 29 26.95 -42.58 -14.71
N THR A 30 28.05 -41.86 -14.87
CA THR A 30 28.47 -41.27 -16.14
C THR A 30 29.03 -42.36 -17.03
N THR A 31 28.30 -42.75 -18.09
CA THR A 31 28.79 -42.99 -19.47
C THR A 31 27.77 -43.80 -20.28
N THR A 32 26.93 -43.14 -21.07
CA THR A 32 26.46 -43.69 -22.35
C THR A 32 26.17 -42.54 -23.30
N THR A 33 27.16 -42.25 -24.14
CA THR A 33 27.03 -41.41 -25.33
C THR A 33 26.15 -42.15 -26.33
N THR A 34 24.85 -41.84 -26.38
CA THR A 34 24.03 -42.11 -27.58
C THR A 34 23.80 -40.80 -28.30
N ARG A 35 24.61 -40.62 -29.33
CA ARG A 35 24.56 -39.54 -30.30
C ARG A 35 23.30 -39.71 -31.16
N THR A 36 22.18 -39.15 -30.73
CA THR A 36 21.02 -39.00 -31.62
C THR A 36 21.21 -37.74 -32.45
N SER A 37 21.54 -37.96 -33.72
CA SER A 37 21.66 -36.96 -34.76
C SER A 37 20.40 -36.08 -34.81
N ILE A 38 20.54 -34.81 -34.41
CA ILE A 38 19.54 -33.79 -34.71
C ILE A 38 19.78 -33.38 -36.17
N HIS A 39 19.05 -34.02 -37.07
CA HIS A 39 18.74 -33.38 -38.34
C HIS A 39 17.89 -32.15 -38.02
N SER A 40 18.47 -30.97 -38.26
CA SER A 40 17.75 -29.73 -38.44
C SER A 40 16.63 -29.94 -39.46
N SER A 41 15.43 -30.17 -38.95
CA SER A 41 14.21 -29.88 -39.67
C SER A 41 13.48 -28.83 -38.84
N THR A 42 13.50 -27.61 -39.37
CA THR A 42 12.70 -26.49 -38.91
C THR A 42 11.23 -26.87 -39.13
N THR A 43 10.63 -27.58 -38.17
CA THR A 43 9.19 -27.75 -38.10
C THR A 43 8.66 -26.76 -37.10
N ASP A 44 7.98 -25.72 -37.59
CA ASP A 44 7.08 -24.89 -36.80
C ASP A 44 6.18 -25.82 -35.98
N ALA A 45 6.45 -25.91 -34.68
CA ALA A 45 5.63 -26.66 -33.75
C ALA A 45 4.31 -25.89 -33.60
N THR A 46 3.33 -26.23 -34.43
CA THR A 46 1.95 -25.80 -34.25
C THR A 46 1.44 -26.49 -32.98
N ILE A 47 1.62 -25.84 -31.82
CA ILE A 47 1.07 -26.34 -30.55
C ILE A 47 -0.45 -26.39 -30.72
N SER A 48 -1.02 -27.60 -30.71
CA SER A 48 -2.46 -27.78 -30.82
C SER A 48 -3.16 -27.02 -29.69
N SER A 49 -4.27 -26.33 -30.00
CA SER A 49 -5.05 -25.58 -29.01
C SER A 49 -5.45 -26.44 -27.80
N GLU A 50 -5.62 -27.75 -27.98
CA GLU A 50 -5.89 -28.70 -26.89
C GLU A 50 -4.72 -28.81 -25.90
N GLN A 51 -3.49 -28.82 -26.38
CA GLN A 51 -2.29 -28.85 -25.53
C GLN A 51 -2.15 -27.55 -24.74
N ILE A 52 -2.47 -26.40 -25.36
CA ILE A 52 -2.49 -25.10 -24.67
C ILE A 52 -3.54 -25.09 -23.54
N ILE A 53 -4.74 -25.62 -23.80
CA ILE A 53 -5.82 -25.69 -22.80
C ILE A 53 -5.43 -26.57 -21.61
N VAL A 54 -4.83 -27.75 -21.86
CA VAL A 54 -4.40 -28.67 -20.81
C VAL A 54 -3.30 -28.05 -19.95
N VAL A 55 -2.31 -27.40 -20.56
CA VAL A 55 -1.24 -26.71 -19.84
C VAL A 55 -1.79 -25.53 -19.02
N ALA A 56 -2.68 -24.72 -19.59
CA ALA A 56 -3.32 -23.63 -18.87
C ALA A 56 -4.16 -24.10 -17.67
N ALA A 57 -4.86 -25.23 -17.80
CA ALA A 57 -5.62 -25.82 -16.70
C ALA A 57 -4.71 -26.38 -15.59
N ALA A 58 -3.60 -27.02 -15.96
CA ALA A 58 -2.61 -27.51 -14.98
C ALA A 58 -1.97 -26.34 -14.20
N LEU A 59 -1.56 -25.29 -14.89
CA LEU A 59 -1.00 -24.08 -14.28
C LEU A 59 -2.00 -23.42 -13.31
N ARG A 60 -3.27 -23.29 -13.72
CA ARG A 60 -4.32 -22.72 -12.86
C ARG A 60 -4.53 -23.54 -11.59
N ARG A 61 -4.48 -24.87 -11.66
CA ARG A 61 -4.58 -25.73 -10.47
C ARG A 61 -3.39 -25.56 -9.54
N GLU A 62 -2.19 -25.38 -10.07
CA GLU A 62 -1.00 -25.14 -9.26
C GLU A 62 -1.09 -23.79 -8.54
N GLN A 63 -1.49 -22.73 -9.24
CA GLN A 63 -1.72 -21.41 -8.66
C GLN A 63 -2.78 -21.46 -7.55
N GLN A 64 -3.89 -22.20 -7.76
CA GLN A 64 -4.93 -22.38 -6.75
C GLN A 64 -4.41 -23.12 -5.51
N ARG A 65 -3.60 -24.17 -5.69
CA ARG A 65 -2.98 -24.91 -4.57
C ARG A 65 -2.01 -24.03 -3.79
N ALA A 66 -1.17 -23.27 -4.48
CA ALA A 66 -0.24 -22.33 -3.85
C ALA A 66 -0.99 -21.25 -3.06
N PHE A 67 -2.08 -20.69 -3.63
CA PHE A 67 -2.93 -19.73 -2.95
C PHE A 67 -3.58 -20.31 -1.68
N GLN A 68 -4.16 -21.51 -1.77
CA GLN A 68 -4.75 -22.19 -0.61
C GLN A 68 -3.70 -22.49 0.47
N ALA A 69 -2.49 -22.90 0.08
CA ALA A 69 -1.40 -23.11 1.02
C ALA A 69 -1.03 -21.83 1.78
N LYS A 70 -0.98 -20.68 1.09
CA LYS A 70 -0.78 -19.37 1.74
C LYS A 70 -1.94 -19.00 2.66
N CYS A 71 -3.19 -19.23 2.24
CA CYS A 71 -4.36 -18.99 3.09
C CYS A 71 -4.27 -19.80 4.39
N MET A 72 -3.91 -21.09 4.31
CA MET A 72 -3.73 -21.94 5.49
C MET A 72 -2.56 -21.48 6.36
N LYS A 73 -1.41 -21.13 5.75
CA LYS A 73 -0.22 -20.62 6.45
C LYS A 73 -0.55 -19.40 7.31
N TYR A 74 -1.31 -18.46 6.77
CA TYR A 74 -1.71 -17.25 7.47
C TYR A 74 -3.04 -17.39 8.21
N GLY A 75 -3.71 -18.53 8.11
CA GLY A 75 -5.05 -18.80 8.66
C GLY A 75 -6.05 -17.73 8.25
N LEU A 76 -6.20 -17.52 6.94
CA LEU A 76 -7.15 -16.61 6.29
C LEU A 76 -8.35 -17.40 5.79
N ASP A 77 -9.55 -16.89 6.06
CA ASP A 77 -10.79 -17.44 5.51
C ASP A 77 -11.21 -16.71 4.24
N VAL A 78 -11.03 -17.38 3.10
CA VAL A 78 -11.38 -16.84 1.77
C VAL A 78 -12.89 -16.66 1.63
N SER A 79 -13.71 -17.43 2.34
CA SER A 79 -15.18 -17.29 2.26
C SER A 79 -15.66 -15.99 2.89
N THR A 80 -14.97 -15.54 3.95
CA THR A 80 -15.24 -14.28 4.64
C THR A 80 -14.63 -13.08 3.91
N LEU A 81 -13.36 -13.19 3.49
CA LEU A 81 -12.61 -12.06 2.92
C LEU A 81 -12.85 -11.88 1.41
N GLY A 82 -13.15 -12.96 0.70
CA GLY A 82 -13.09 -12.98 -0.77
C GLY A 82 -11.67 -13.07 -1.32
N VAL A 83 -11.56 -13.45 -2.59
CA VAL A 83 -10.27 -13.79 -3.23
C VAL A 83 -9.33 -12.58 -3.33
N SER A 84 -9.86 -11.41 -3.70
CA SER A 84 -9.06 -10.20 -3.91
C SER A 84 -8.44 -9.69 -2.60
N SER A 85 -9.27 -9.54 -1.56
CA SER A 85 -8.82 -9.13 -0.22
C SER A 85 -7.82 -10.11 0.37
N THR A 86 -8.03 -11.41 0.17
CA THR A 86 -7.08 -12.43 0.62
C THR A 86 -5.72 -12.28 -0.06
N HIS A 87 -5.68 -12.04 -1.38
CA HIS A 87 -4.42 -11.78 -2.08
C HIS A 87 -3.72 -10.54 -1.52
N ARG A 88 -4.47 -9.46 -1.31
CA ARG A 88 -3.96 -8.20 -0.76
C ARG A 88 -3.33 -8.40 0.61
N ILE A 89 -4.04 -9.07 1.53
CA ILE A 89 -3.53 -9.37 2.86
C ILE A 89 -2.29 -10.27 2.78
N ILE A 90 -2.29 -11.30 1.94
CA ILE A 90 -1.12 -12.18 1.76
C ILE A 90 0.10 -11.37 1.32
N GLN A 91 -0.03 -10.47 0.35
CA GLN A 91 1.06 -9.60 -0.10
C GLN A 91 1.59 -8.73 1.03
N PHE A 92 0.70 -8.18 1.86
CA PHE A 92 1.10 -7.41 3.04
C PHE A 92 1.88 -8.25 4.05
N LEU A 93 1.38 -9.45 4.38
CA LEU A 93 1.96 -10.36 5.38
C LEU A 93 3.26 -11.02 4.92
N GLU A 94 3.52 -11.10 3.61
CA GLU A 94 4.76 -11.63 3.05
C GLU A 94 5.92 -10.63 3.16
N LYS A 95 5.65 -9.33 3.30
CA LYS A 95 6.71 -8.30 3.45
C LYS A 95 7.44 -8.36 4.79
N SER A 96 6.76 -8.75 5.88
CA SER A 96 7.37 -8.88 7.21
C SER A 96 6.54 -9.78 8.11
N GLU A 97 7.20 -10.56 8.98
CA GLU A 97 6.52 -11.40 9.96
C GLU A 97 5.84 -10.58 11.07
N ASP A 98 6.33 -9.37 11.35
CA ASP A 98 5.73 -8.46 12.34
C ASP A 98 4.35 -7.93 11.90
N ARG A 99 4.04 -8.04 10.62
CA ARG A 99 2.72 -7.63 10.09
C ARG A 99 1.60 -8.61 10.44
N ARG A 100 1.93 -9.76 11.02
CA ARG A 100 0.95 -10.79 11.36
C ARG A 100 0.15 -10.39 12.57
N ILE A 101 -1.17 -10.52 12.43
CA ILE A 101 -2.12 -10.49 13.54
C ILE A 101 -1.78 -11.65 14.47
N THR A 102 -1.23 -11.32 15.63
CA THR A 102 -0.95 -12.27 16.71
C THR A 102 -1.83 -11.93 17.89
N ASN A 103 -2.74 -12.84 18.19
CA ASN A 103 -3.62 -12.68 19.33
C ASN A 103 -2.98 -13.31 20.57
N PRO A 104 -2.83 -12.60 21.71
CA PRO A 104 -2.45 -13.24 22.96
C PRO A 104 -3.46 -14.30 23.45
N TYR A 105 -4.71 -14.24 22.97
CA TYR A 105 -5.79 -15.17 23.26
C TYR A 105 -5.99 -16.26 22.17
N MET A 106 -4.98 -16.49 21.31
CA MET A 106 -4.98 -17.31 20.08
C MET A 106 -5.59 -18.72 20.14
N LYS A 107 -5.85 -19.30 21.31
CA LYS A 107 -6.43 -20.65 21.40
C LYS A 107 -7.96 -20.69 21.26
N ILE A 108 -8.68 -19.57 21.34
CA ILE A 108 -10.10 -19.62 21.68
C ILE A 108 -11.05 -19.12 20.57
N ASP A 109 -10.65 -18.26 19.63
CA ASP A 109 -11.63 -17.71 18.69
C ASP A 109 -11.11 -17.40 17.27
N LYS A 110 -11.61 -18.16 16.28
CA LYS A 110 -11.38 -17.95 14.84
C LYS A 110 -12.04 -16.64 14.38
N ASP A 111 -13.22 -16.32 14.89
CA ASP A 111 -14.02 -15.18 14.45
C ASP A 111 -13.30 -13.87 14.82
N TYR A 112 -12.61 -13.85 15.96
CA TYR A 112 -11.79 -12.70 16.36
C TYR A 112 -10.63 -12.44 15.38
N LYS A 113 -10.00 -13.51 14.89
CA LYS A 113 -8.88 -13.39 13.95
C LYS A 113 -9.37 -12.95 12.56
N ASP A 114 -10.46 -13.54 12.11
CA ASP A 114 -11.10 -13.17 10.85
C ASP A 114 -11.51 -11.68 10.87
N LEU A 115 -12.06 -11.20 11.99
CA LEU A 115 -12.41 -9.79 12.18
C LEU A 115 -11.18 -8.87 12.09
N GLY A 116 -10.06 -9.26 12.70
CA GLY A 116 -8.80 -8.53 12.57
C GLY A 116 -8.33 -8.40 11.12
N TYR A 117 -8.46 -9.48 10.33
CA TYR A 117 -8.12 -9.44 8.90
C TYR A 117 -9.10 -8.62 8.07
N VAL A 118 -10.38 -8.55 8.45
CA VAL A 118 -11.34 -7.64 7.81
C VAL A 118 -10.92 -6.19 8.01
N TYR A 119 -10.54 -5.79 9.22
CA TYR A 119 -10.03 -4.44 9.48
C TYR A 119 -8.71 -4.16 8.76
N LEU A 120 -7.84 -5.16 8.64
CA LEU A 120 -6.60 -5.03 7.89
C LEU A 120 -6.88 -4.83 6.39
N ASP A 121 -7.81 -5.59 5.80
CA ASP A 121 -8.20 -5.39 4.41
C ASP A 121 -8.80 -4.01 4.17
N GLU A 122 -9.62 -3.50 5.10
CA GLU A 122 -10.18 -2.15 5.01
C GLU A 122 -9.05 -1.10 4.96
N LEU A 123 -8.03 -1.23 5.81
CA LEU A 123 -6.87 -0.33 5.80
C LEU A 123 -6.12 -0.42 4.47
N LEU A 124 -5.79 -1.63 4.04
CA LEU A 124 -5.01 -1.85 2.82
C LEU A 124 -5.79 -1.40 1.57
N GLY A 125 -7.11 -1.58 1.53
CA GLY A 125 -7.96 -1.11 0.44
C GLY A 125 -8.03 0.41 0.34
N LEU A 126 -7.93 1.15 1.45
CA LEU A 126 -7.77 2.60 1.41
C LEU A 126 -6.40 2.98 0.86
N LEU A 127 -5.36 2.26 1.31
CA LEU A 127 -3.98 2.42 0.88
C LEU A 127 -3.70 1.93 -0.54
N ASP A 128 -4.70 1.41 -1.25
CA ASP A 128 -4.63 1.17 -2.70
C ASP A 128 -4.92 2.45 -3.49
N ASN A 129 -5.68 3.39 -2.92
CA ASN A 129 -6.23 4.55 -3.64
C ASN A 129 -5.80 5.90 -3.06
N TYR A 130 -5.36 5.91 -1.80
CA TYR A 130 -5.06 7.11 -1.04
C TYR A 130 -3.80 6.93 -0.21
N CYS A 131 -3.05 8.00 0.02
CA CYS A 131 -2.03 8.01 1.05
C CYS A 131 -2.66 8.21 2.43
N LEU A 132 -1.92 7.88 3.50
CA LEU A 132 -2.41 8.04 4.87
C LEU A 132 -2.87 9.48 5.18
N TYR A 133 -2.15 10.48 4.67
CA TYR A 133 -2.52 11.88 4.81
C TYR A 133 -3.86 12.23 4.15
N GLU A 134 -4.11 11.74 2.94
CA GLU A 134 -5.36 11.97 2.22
C GLU A 134 -6.54 11.31 2.94
N ILE A 135 -6.33 10.11 3.48
CA ILE A 135 -7.35 9.41 4.25
C ILE A 135 -7.65 10.19 5.53
N ASP A 136 -6.63 10.68 6.25
CA ASP A 136 -6.83 11.46 7.47
C ASP A 136 -7.50 12.82 7.18
N SER A 137 -7.13 13.46 6.09
CA SER A 137 -7.70 14.76 5.68
C SER A 137 -9.15 14.64 5.20
N ALA A 138 -9.45 13.65 4.35
CA ALA A 138 -10.78 13.49 3.75
C ALA A 138 -11.76 12.69 4.63
N LYS A 139 -11.24 11.73 5.41
CA LYS A 139 -12.02 10.77 6.19
C LYS A 139 -11.36 10.48 7.55
N PRO A 140 -11.13 11.48 8.41
CA PRO A 140 -10.38 11.32 9.67
C PRO A 140 -11.02 10.29 10.61
N LYS A 141 -12.36 10.20 10.61
CA LYS A 141 -13.10 9.24 11.43
C LYS A 141 -12.79 7.78 11.07
N LEU A 142 -12.40 7.52 9.83
CA LEU A 142 -12.19 6.16 9.35
C LEU A 142 -10.90 5.59 9.94
N LEU A 143 -9.78 6.30 9.82
CA LEU A 143 -8.51 5.91 10.47
C LEU A 143 -8.63 5.91 12.00
N LYS A 144 -9.24 6.93 12.59
CA LYS A 144 -9.46 7.01 14.05
C LYS A 144 -10.26 5.84 14.62
N ASN A 145 -11.15 5.24 13.82
CA ASN A 145 -11.90 4.07 14.24
C ASN A 145 -11.16 2.77 13.93
N LEU A 146 -10.35 2.72 12.87
CA LEU A 146 -9.71 1.52 12.38
C LEU A 146 -8.43 1.19 13.15
N ILE A 147 -7.61 2.20 13.48
CA ILE A 147 -6.34 2.04 14.20
C ILE A 147 -6.54 1.38 15.57
N PRO A 148 -7.47 1.84 16.44
CA PRO A 148 -7.69 1.18 17.73
C PRO A 148 -8.16 -0.27 17.59
N LYS A 149 -9.01 -0.55 16.59
CA LYS A 149 -9.46 -1.93 16.30
C LYS A 149 -8.27 -2.80 15.91
N LEU A 150 -7.42 -2.32 15.00
CA LEU A 150 -6.20 -3.02 14.60
C LEU A 150 -5.25 -3.22 15.78
N HIS A 151 -5.05 -2.23 16.66
CA HIS A 151 -4.28 -2.40 17.90
C HIS A 151 -4.83 -3.53 18.76
N CYS A 152 -6.15 -3.67 18.90
CA CYS A 152 -6.73 -4.78 19.67
C CYS A 152 -6.33 -6.16 19.10
N HIS A 153 -6.23 -6.27 17.77
CA HIS A 153 -5.95 -7.54 17.09
C HIS A 153 -4.45 -7.80 16.88
N ALA A 154 -3.63 -6.76 16.79
CA ALA A 154 -2.21 -6.80 16.52
C ALA A 154 -1.42 -6.06 17.62
N LEU A 155 -1.71 -6.42 18.87
CA LEU A 155 -1.04 -5.89 20.05
C LEU A 155 0.48 -6.08 19.96
N GLY A 156 1.23 -5.01 20.20
CA GLY A 156 2.69 -5.00 20.23
C GLY A 156 3.35 -5.09 18.85
N ARG A 157 2.68 -4.55 17.81
CA ARG A 157 3.23 -4.45 16.45
C ARG A 157 3.70 -3.04 16.15
N ASP A 158 5.00 -2.92 15.87
CA ASP A 158 5.69 -1.64 15.68
C ASP A 158 5.10 -0.81 14.54
N TRP A 159 4.58 -1.47 13.50
CA TRP A 159 4.01 -0.77 12.35
C TRP A 159 2.70 -0.04 12.66
N ILE A 160 1.92 -0.52 13.65
CA ILE A 160 0.67 0.16 14.06
C ILE A 160 1.01 1.31 15.00
N ASP A 161 1.94 1.09 15.94
CA ASP A 161 2.42 2.14 16.84
C ASP A 161 3.06 3.30 16.05
N SER A 162 3.85 2.99 15.02
CA SER A 162 4.43 3.98 14.11
C SER A 162 3.36 4.73 13.32
N LEU A 163 2.31 4.03 12.86
CA LEU A 163 1.18 4.63 12.17
C LEU A 163 0.42 5.62 13.06
N GLU A 164 0.09 5.22 14.29
CA GLU A 164 -0.60 6.09 15.25
C GLU A 164 0.25 7.32 15.60
N SER A 165 1.55 7.12 15.86
CA SER A 165 2.49 8.20 16.17
C SER A 165 2.65 9.21 15.02
N ALA A 166 2.80 8.73 13.79
CA ALA A 166 2.96 9.58 12.62
C ALA A 166 1.72 10.46 12.38
N LEU A 167 0.53 9.91 12.59
CA LEU A 167 -0.74 10.64 12.48
C LEU A 167 -0.95 11.63 13.64
N ALA A 168 -0.51 11.29 14.85
CA ALA A 168 -0.63 12.19 16.00
C ALA A 168 0.31 13.40 15.94
N THR A 169 1.49 13.22 15.32
CA THR A 169 2.52 14.26 15.20
C THR A 169 2.43 15.08 13.91
N ASP A 170 1.56 14.69 12.98
CA ASP A 170 1.42 15.28 11.63
C ASP A 170 2.77 15.34 10.87
N ASN A 171 3.63 14.35 11.11
CA ASN A 171 4.96 14.28 10.51
C ASN A 171 4.86 13.74 9.08
N MET A 172 4.71 14.64 8.11
CA MET A 172 4.49 14.30 6.69
C MET A 172 5.54 13.34 6.10
N ALA A 173 6.82 13.47 6.48
CA ALA A 173 7.88 12.59 5.97
C ALA A 173 7.70 11.14 6.47
N GLU A 174 7.24 10.99 7.71
CA GLU A 174 6.98 9.69 8.34
C GLU A 174 5.68 9.07 7.81
N ILE A 175 4.63 9.87 7.62
CA ILE A 175 3.38 9.45 6.98
C ILE A 175 3.64 8.93 5.57
N GLU A 176 4.49 9.62 4.80
CA GLU A 176 4.88 9.20 3.45
C GLU A 176 5.63 7.87 3.46
N LYS A 177 6.63 7.75 4.35
CA LYS A 177 7.41 6.52 4.54
C LYS A 177 6.50 5.34 4.91
N LEU A 178 5.62 5.51 5.88
CA LEU A 178 4.70 4.46 6.33
C LEU A 178 3.69 4.08 5.26
N THR A 179 3.19 5.04 4.49
CA THR A 179 2.33 4.75 3.33
C THR A 179 3.04 3.80 2.36
N LYS A 180 4.32 4.05 2.05
CA LYS A 180 5.12 3.17 1.16
C LYS A 180 5.34 1.79 1.76
N GLU A 181 5.66 1.73 3.05
CA GLU A 181 5.91 0.46 3.73
C GLU A 181 4.65 -0.41 3.83
N LEU A 182 3.50 0.20 4.12
CA LEU A 182 2.23 -0.49 4.33
C LEU A 182 1.52 -0.83 3.01
N SER A 183 1.70 -0.03 1.95
CA SER A 183 1.05 -0.30 0.66
C SER A 183 1.49 -1.63 0.06
N VAL A 184 0.54 -2.35 -0.51
CA VAL A 184 0.73 -3.63 -1.20
C VAL A 184 0.84 -3.48 -2.72
N VAL A 185 0.44 -2.33 -3.26
CA VAL A 185 0.53 -2.01 -4.69
C VAL A 185 1.87 -1.32 -4.96
N GLU A 186 2.77 -2.03 -5.64
CA GLU A 186 3.97 -1.41 -6.21
C GLU A 186 3.55 -0.28 -7.16
N GLY A 187 3.96 0.95 -6.86
CA GLY A 187 3.65 2.12 -7.69
C GLY A 187 2.43 2.94 -7.25
N ASN A 188 1.76 2.64 -6.13
CA ASN A 188 0.78 3.59 -5.58
C ASN A 188 1.42 4.99 -5.34
N PHE A 189 2.71 5.00 -5.01
CA PHE A 189 3.50 6.22 -4.90
C PHE A 189 3.74 6.96 -6.23
N LEU A 190 3.80 6.26 -7.38
CA LEU A 190 3.95 6.91 -8.70
C LEU A 190 2.68 7.65 -9.13
N PHE A 191 1.52 7.17 -8.71
CA PHE A 191 0.27 7.90 -8.90
C PHE A 191 0.25 9.16 -8.02
N TYR A 192 0.74 9.05 -6.78
CA TYR A 192 0.84 10.16 -5.84
C TYR A 192 1.87 11.22 -6.27
N ASP A 193 3.08 10.83 -6.69
CA ASP A 193 4.10 11.76 -7.18
C ASP A 193 3.57 12.57 -8.37
N LYS A 194 2.90 11.91 -9.32
CA LYS A 194 2.27 12.58 -10.46
C LYS A 194 1.11 13.49 -10.06
N THR A 195 0.35 13.13 -9.03
CA THR A 195 -0.79 13.92 -8.55
C THR A 195 -0.32 15.12 -7.74
N SER A 196 0.67 14.93 -6.88
CA SER A 196 1.37 15.98 -6.14
C SER A 196 2.06 16.96 -7.08
N GLU A 197 2.74 16.47 -8.12
CA GLU A 197 3.34 17.31 -9.17
C GLU A 197 2.28 18.10 -9.94
N ARG A 198 1.14 17.46 -10.30
CA ARG A 198 0.00 18.16 -10.89
C ARG A 198 -0.57 19.24 -9.96
N MET A 199 -0.78 18.95 -8.68
CA MET A 199 -1.27 19.92 -7.70
C MET A 199 -0.29 21.09 -7.56
N LYS A 200 1.02 20.83 -7.48
CA LYS A 200 2.05 21.89 -7.46
C LYS A 200 1.98 22.76 -8.70
N ASN A 201 1.83 22.16 -9.88
CA ASN A 201 1.71 22.90 -11.15
C ASN A 201 0.41 23.73 -11.23
N ILE A 202 -0.69 23.24 -10.66
CA ILE A 202 -1.94 23.99 -10.56
C ILE A 202 -1.77 25.15 -9.57
N ALA A 203 -1.16 24.91 -8.41
CA ALA A 203 -0.94 25.93 -7.40
C ALA A 203 -0.02 27.05 -7.91
N THR A 204 1.06 26.72 -8.61
CA THR A 204 1.92 27.70 -9.26
C THR A 204 1.19 28.49 -10.34
N GLY A 205 0.39 27.82 -11.18
CA GLY A 205 -0.44 28.48 -12.20
C GLY A 205 -1.51 29.41 -11.62
N LEU A 206 -2.14 29.02 -10.50
CA LEU A 206 -3.08 29.89 -9.78
C LEU A 206 -2.37 31.10 -9.19
N ASN A 207 -1.18 30.92 -8.61
CA ASN A 207 -0.41 32.01 -8.03
C ASN A 207 0.02 33.04 -9.10
N THR A 208 0.49 32.58 -10.27
CA THR A 208 0.83 33.48 -11.38
C THR A 208 -0.39 34.26 -11.88
N ASN A 209 -1.55 33.61 -12.00
CA ASN A 209 -2.78 34.28 -12.42
C ASN A 209 -3.24 35.33 -11.39
N LEU A 210 -3.05 35.04 -10.09
CA LEU A 210 -3.37 35.97 -9.01
C LEU A 210 -2.45 37.20 -9.05
N GLU A 211 -1.14 36.99 -9.22
CA GLU A 211 -0.16 38.07 -9.36
C GLU A 211 -0.44 38.95 -10.58
N GLU A 212 -0.80 38.37 -11.72
CA GLU A 212 -1.20 39.13 -12.92
C GLU A 212 -2.48 39.93 -12.69
N SER A 213 -3.47 39.36 -12.01
CA SER A 213 -4.72 40.04 -11.68
C SER A 213 -4.49 41.23 -10.75
N ILE A 214 -3.65 41.05 -9.72
CA ILE A 214 -3.25 42.13 -8.80
C ILE A 214 -2.58 43.27 -9.56
N LYS A 215 -1.60 42.98 -10.42
CA LYS A 215 -0.92 44.02 -11.22
C LYS A 215 -1.87 44.77 -12.15
N LYS A 216 -2.83 44.08 -12.75
CA LYS A 216 -3.83 44.70 -13.62
C LYS A 216 -4.76 45.63 -12.84
N GLU A 217 -5.13 45.23 -11.63
CA GLU A 217 -6.00 46.01 -10.75
C GLU A 217 -5.26 47.23 -10.18
N GLU A 218 -3.99 47.09 -9.82
CA GLU A 218 -3.10 48.21 -9.45
C GLU A 218 -2.98 49.22 -10.60
N ALA A 219 -2.73 48.76 -11.83
CA ALA A 219 -2.65 49.64 -13.00
C ALA A 219 -3.98 50.36 -13.28
N HIS A 220 -5.12 49.68 -13.09
CA HIS A 220 -6.44 50.30 -13.20
C HIS A 220 -6.66 51.37 -12.13
N ALA A 221 -6.27 51.10 -10.89
CA ALA A 221 -6.37 52.07 -9.79
C ALA A 221 -5.53 53.32 -10.06
N THR A 222 -4.30 53.17 -10.59
CA THR A 222 -3.46 54.30 -11.00
C THR A 222 -4.13 55.14 -12.10
N ASN A 223 -4.66 54.49 -13.14
CA ASN A 223 -5.34 55.19 -14.24
C ASN A 223 -6.58 55.96 -13.77
N VAL A 224 -7.36 55.40 -12.84
CA VAL A 224 -8.53 56.08 -12.25
C VAL A 224 -8.08 57.29 -11.43
N ALA A 225 -7.01 57.18 -10.64
CA ALA A 225 -6.48 58.29 -9.87
C ALA A 225 -5.97 59.44 -10.77
N GLU A 226 -5.28 59.12 -11.86
CA GLU A 226 -4.83 60.11 -12.85
C GLU A 226 -6.01 60.81 -13.53
N ALA A 227 -7.03 60.05 -13.97
CA ALA A 227 -8.22 60.60 -14.59
C ALA A 227 -9.00 61.53 -13.65
N GLN A 228 -9.13 61.17 -12.37
CA GLN A 228 -9.74 62.02 -11.35
C GLN A 228 -8.94 63.32 -11.14
N SER A 229 -7.62 63.24 -11.09
CA SER A 229 -6.74 64.41 -10.94
C SER A 229 -6.89 65.38 -12.11
N LEU A 230 -6.92 64.86 -13.35
CA LEU A 230 -7.17 65.66 -14.55
C LEU A 230 -8.55 66.32 -14.56
N LEU A 231 -9.58 65.60 -14.10
CA LEU A 231 -10.94 66.14 -14.02
C LEU A 231 -11.03 67.30 -13.03
N VAL A 232 -10.37 67.17 -11.88
CA VAL A 232 -10.27 68.25 -10.88
C VAL A 232 -9.53 69.45 -11.47
N ALA A 233 -8.38 69.22 -12.13
CA ALA A 233 -7.62 70.31 -12.76
C ALA A 233 -8.43 71.05 -13.84
N ALA A 234 -9.16 70.31 -14.69
CA ALA A 234 -10.04 70.90 -15.70
C ALA A 234 -11.17 71.72 -15.07
N HIS A 235 -11.75 71.24 -13.96
CA HIS A 235 -12.79 71.96 -13.24
C HIS A 235 -12.27 73.26 -12.61
N VAL A 236 -11.09 73.23 -12.00
CA VAL A 236 -10.43 74.43 -11.44
C VAL A 236 -10.18 75.47 -12.54
N TYR A 237 -9.61 75.05 -13.68
CA TYR A 237 -9.35 75.94 -14.82
C TYR A 237 -10.62 76.59 -15.37
N ALA A 238 -11.71 75.82 -15.51
CA ALA A 238 -12.99 76.35 -15.97
C ALA A 238 -13.56 77.39 -15.00
N VAL A 239 -13.48 77.14 -13.69
CA VAL A 239 -13.95 78.09 -12.66
C VAL A 239 -13.12 79.36 -12.64
N GLU A 240 -11.79 79.27 -12.80
CA GLU A 240 -10.91 80.44 -12.86
C GLU A 240 -11.19 81.32 -14.07
N ASN A 241 -11.36 80.75 -15.26
CA ASN A 241 -11.67 81.53 -16.47
C ASN A 241 -13.07 82.17 -16.43
N THR A 242 -14.06 81.56 -15.77
CA THR A 242 -15.40 82.19 -15.63
C THR A 242 -15.43 83.41 -14.71
N LYS A 243 -14.37 83.67 -13.94
CA LYS A 243 -14.26 84.86 -13.08
C LYS A 243 -13.66 86.08 -13.77
N GLU A 244 -13.06 85.93 -14.96
CA GLU A 244 -12.48 87.04 -15.72
C GLU A 244 -13.48 87.73 -16.67
N ASP A 245 -14.65 87.13 -16.92
CA ASP A 245 -15.70 87.65 -17.81
C ASP A 245 -16.86 88.39 -17.08
N VAL A 246 -16.69 88.77 -15.81
CA VAL A 246 -17.66 89.57 -15.02
C VAL A 246 -17.01 90.87 -14.54
#